data_AF-A0A0A7PH52-F1
#
_entry.id   AF-A0A0A7PH52-F1
#
_cell.length_a   1.000
_cell.length_b   1.000
_cell.length_c   1.000
_cell.angle_alpha   90.00
_cell.angle_beta   90.00
_cell.angle_gamma   90.00
#
_symmetry.space_group_name_H-M   'P 1'
#
loop_
_entity.id
_entity.type
_entity.pdbx_description
1 polymer ?
#
loop_
_entity_poly.entity_id
_entity_poly.type
_entity_poly.pdbx_seq_one_letter_code
_entity_poly.pdbx_strand_id
1 'polypeptide(L)'
;MLSFTIESTYRLPVFRHRTYEAATAEDACRLAITDEDWTGQKEDYENSGATYLTGIWPGVDSAYGPPALALPPGFAEGEYPPSAIRTKSVTPIPAPLMPRCRHCGSADICRDANAAWDEVTQQWSLLATYDSQTCERCGADSNNLALWVPVAEAGSATAFLWEVIQVLESTSLAWEADFQRFCTESHGQLTADEAAARWRSAAGA
;
A
#
# COMPACT_ATOMS: atom_id res chain seq x y z
N MET A 1 38.41 25.28 25.25
CA MET A 1 38.26 24.38 24.10
C MET A 1 37.36 25.06 23.08
N LEU A 2 37.47 24.73 21.80
CA LEU A 2 36.56 25.24 20.78
C LEU A 2 35.31 24.37 20.75
N SER A 3 34.17 24.96 20.43
CA SER A 3 32.91 24.23 20.26
C SER A 3 32.53 24.20 18.78
N PHE A 4 32.15 23.03 18.29
CA PHE A 4 31.78 22.80 16.89
C PHE A 4 30.38 22.21 16.84
N THR A 5 29.42 22.94 16.26
CA THR A 5 28.10 22.37 15.94
C THR A 5 28.19 21.63 14.62
N ILE A 6 27.92 20.33 14.65
CA ILE A 6 28.03 19.42 13.52
C ILE A 6 26.65 18.85 13.21
N GLU A 7 26.32 18.84 11.92
CA GLU A 7 25.22 18.05 11.39
C GLU A 7 25.72 16.65 11.03
N SER A 8 24.98 15.63 11.42
CA SER A 8 25.28 14.24 11.07
C SER A 8 24.01 13.54 10.64
N THR A 9 24.12 12.68 9.63
CA THR A 9 23.03 11.84 9.10
C THR A 9 23.56 10.42 8.93
N TYR A 10 22.79 9.42 9.34
CA TYR A 10 23.05 8.02 8.97
C TYR A 10 22.35 7.65 7.66
N ARG A 11 21.23 8.34 7.38
CA ARG A 11 20.42 8.19 6.18
C ARG A 11 19.48 9.39 6.06
N LEU A 12 19.54 10.11 4.94
CA LEU A 12 18.57 11.18 4.66
C LEU A 12 17.15 10.60 4.59
N PRO A 13 16.11 11.35 5.02
CA PRO A 13 16.15 12.74 5.46
C PRO A 13 16.49 12.95 6.95
N VAL A 14 16.88 11.89 7.67
CA VAL A 14 17.11 11.97 9.12
C VAL A 14 18.49 12.55 9.42
N PHE A 15 18.54 13.63 10.20
CA PHE A 15 19.78 14.23 10.65
C PHE A 15 19.68 14.66 12.11
N ARG A 16 20.82 15.01 12.72
CA ARG A 16 20.87 15.68 14.03
C ARG A 16 21.89 16.79 14.02
N HIS A 17 21.66 17.82 14.85
CA HIS A 17 22.66 18.83 15.17
C HIS A 17 23.16 18.60 16.59
N ARG A 18 24.47 18.53 16.77
CA ARG A 18 25.07 18.45 18.11
C ARG A 18 26.35 19.25 18.17
N THR A 19 26.62 19.82 19.34
CA THR A 19 27.82 20.61 19.59
C THR A 19 28.84 19.76 20.34
N TYR A 20 30.05 19.67 19.80
CA TYR A 20 31.17 18.94 20.39
C TYR A 20 32.29 19.91 20.77
N GLU A 21 32.89 19.72 21.94
CA GLU A 21 34.10 20.45 22.33
C GLU A 21 35.35 19.68 21.91
N ALA A 22 36.23 20.33 21.16
CA ALA A 22 37.48 19.73 20.70
C ALA A 22 38.57 20.77 20.49
N ALA A 23 39.82 20.31 20.31
CA ALA A 23 40.95 21.18 19.97
C ALA A 23 40.91 21.62 18.49
N THR A 24 40.41 20.76 17.60
CA THR A 24 40.32 20.99 16.16
C THR A 24 38.96 20.54 15.62
N ALA A 25 38.58 21.06 14.45
CA ALA A 25 37.37 20.61 13.76
C ALA A 25 37.44 19.12 13.38
N GLU A 26 38.63 18.62 13.01
CA GLU A 26 38.81 17.20 12.68
C GLU A 26 38.56 16.30 13.89
N ASP A 27 39.06 16.69 15.07
CA ASP A 27 38.80 15.95 16.31
C ASP A 27 37.30 15.96 16.66
N ALA A 28 36.62 17.10 16.47
CA ALA A 28 35.16 17.17 16.64
C ALA A 28 34.41 16.28 15.65
N CYS A 29 34.85 16.18 14.38
CA CYS A 29 34.26 15.27 13.40
C CYS A 29 34.45 13.80 13.80
N ARG A 30 35.62 13.42 14.32
CA ARG A 30 35.84 12.04 14.83
C ARG A 30 34.91 11.71 15.99
N LEU A 31 34.69 12.67 16.90
CA LEU A 31 33.70 12.53 17.98
C LEU A 31 32.28 12.35 17.42
N ALA A 32 31.89 13.16 16.43
CA ALA A 32 30.56 13.09 15.81
C ALA A 32 30.28 11.74 15.12
N ILE A 33 31.29 11.12 14.46
CA ILE A 33 31.16 9.80 13.82
C ILE A 33 31.03 8.66 14.84
N THR A 34 31.66 8.80 16.02
CA THR A 34 31.61 7.77 17.08
C THR A 34 30.36 7.90 17.96
N ASP A 35 29.65 9.03 17.86
CA ASP A 35 28.47 9.30 18.67
C ASP A 35 27.23 8.58 18.11
N GLU A 36 26.81 7.51 18.79
CA GLU A 36 25.65 6.70 18.41
C GLU A 36 24.32 7.21 18.97
N ASP A 37 24.29 8.31 19.74
CA ASP A 37 23.07 8.82 20.36
C ASP A 37 22.28 9.75 19.44
N TRP A 38 21.23 9.23 18.81
CA TRP A 38 20.36 9.95 17.87
C TRP A 38 19.18 10.68 18.55
N THR A 39 19.20 10.82 19.88
CA THR A 39 18.17 11.60 20.59
C THR A 39 18.13 13.04 20.08
N GLY A 40 16.93 13.52 19.73
CA GLY A 40 16.73 14.85 19.17
C GLY A 40 17.00 14.97 17.67
N GLN A 41 17.02 13.86 16.93
CA GLN A 41 17.02 13.87 15.47
C GLN A 41 15.85 14.67 14.89
N LYS A 42 16.06 15.18 13.68
CA LYS A 42 15.13 15.96 12.87
C LYS A 42 15.06 15.37 11.47
N GLU A 43 14.07 15.79 10.71
CA GLU A 43 13.83 15.34 9.33
C GLU A 43 13.80 16.56 8.41
N ASP A 44 14.52 16.50 7.28
CA ASP A 44 14.47 17.50 6.21
C ASP A 44 14.08 16.83 4.89
N TYR A 45 12.79 16.94 4.55
CA TYR A 45 12.24 16.36 3.33
C TYR A 45 12.60 17.15 2.07
N GLU A 46 12.93 18.44 2.20
CA GLU A 46 13.28 19.32 1.08
C GLU A 46 14.69 19.02 0.56
N ASN A 47 15.58 18.54 1.45
CA ASN A 47 16.93 18.09 1.13
C ASN A 47 17.08 16.56 1.17
N SER A 48 16.06 15.81 0.74
CA SER A 48 16.19 14.36 0.56
C SER A 48 17.27 14.06 -0.49
N GLY A 49 18.20 13.17 -0.15
CA GLY A 49 19.32 12.81 -1.01
C GLY A 49 18.90 12.13 -2.32
N ALA A 50 19.88 11.66 -3.09
CA ALA A 50 19.60 10.89 -4.29
C ALA A 50 18.71 9.67 -3.97
N THR A 51 17.72 9.40 -4.81
CA THR A 51 16.90 8.19 -4.69
C THR A 51 17.73 6.96 -5.08
N TYR A 52 17.70 5.95 -4.22
CA TYR A 52 18.29 4.63 -4.47
C TYR A 52 17.28 3.54 -4.13
N LEU A 53 17.48 2.36 -4.70
CA LEU A 53 16.61 1.19 -4.49
C LEU A 53 17.14 0.37 -3.31
N THR A 54 16.25 -0.03 -2.41
CA THR A 54 16.57 -0.92 -1.28
C THR A 54 16.11 -2.35 -1.48
N GLY A 55 15.33 -2.62 -2.53
CA GLY A 55 14.88 -3.96 -2.86
C GLY A 55 14.04 -3.99 -4.14
N ILE A 56 13.90 -5.18 -4.69
CA ILE A 56 13.06 -5.48 -5.85
C ILE A 56 12.51 -6.90 -5.67
N TRP A 57 11.22 -7.09 -5.93
CA TRP A 57 10.54 -8.37 -5.79
C TRP A 57 9.78 -8.71 -7.07
N PRO A 58 9.65 -10.00 -7.42
CA PRO A 58 8.83 -10.42 -8.55
C PRO A 58 7.34 -10.33 -8.20
N GLY A 59 6.52 -9.79 -9.12
CA GLY A 59 5.06 -9.72 -8.97
C GLY A 59 4.55 -8.41 -8.36
N VAL A 60 3.22 -8.27 -8.35
CA VAL A 60 2.51 -7.10 -7.82
C VAL A 60 2.40 -7.22 -6.29
N ASP A 61 2.68 -6.14 -5.57
CA ASP A 61 2.55 -6.02 -4.09
C ASP A 61 3.21 -7.15 -3.29
N SER A 62 4.32 -7.69 -3.78
CA SER A 62 4.96 -8.88 -3.22
C SER A 62 6.11 -8.60 -2.25
N ALA A 63 6.32 -7.35 -1.82
CA ALA A 63 7.43 -7.00 -0.94
C ALA A 63 7.45 -7.88 0.33
N TYR A 64 8.61 -8.41 0.68
CA TYR A 64 8.86 -9.28 1.85
C TYR A 64 8.17 -10.65 1.86
N GLY A 65 7.36 -10.99 0.85
CA GLY A 65 6.78 -12.33 0.69
C GLY A 65 7.82 -13.34 0.16
N PRO A 66 8.22 -13.24 -1.12
CA PRO A 66 9.33 -14.00 -1.68
C PRO A 66 10.68 -13.33 -1.37
N PRO A 67 11.80 -14.04 -1.56
CA PRO A 67 13.12 -13.44 -1.54
C PRO A 67 13.24 -12.28 -2.55
N ALA A 68 13.91 -11.20 -2.15
CA ALA A 68 14.22 -10.09 -3.05
C ALA A 68 15.18 -10.54 -4.16
N LEU A 69 15.03 -9.99 -5.36
CA LEU A 69 16.01 -10.17 -6.44
C LEU A 69 17.24 -9.29 -6.17
N ALA A 70 18.37 -9.68 -6.74
CA ALA A 70 19.57 -8.86 -6.71
C ALA A 70 19.34 -7.57 -7.50
N LEU A 71 19.61 -6.42 -6.87
CA LEU A 71 19.57 -5.14 -7.56
C LEU A 71 20.70 -5.05 -8.60
N PRO A 72 20.43 -4.53 -9.80
CA PRO A 72 21.49 -4.23 -10.75
C PRO A 72 22.47 -3.20 -10.17
N PRO A 73 23.76 -3.25 -10.54
CA PRO A 73 24.72 -2.23 -10.14
C PRO A 73 24.32 -0.82 -10.60
N GLY A 74 24.62 0.18 -9.78
CA GLY A 74 24.30 1.59 -10.00
C GLY A 74 22.99 2.05 -9.35
N PHE A 75 22.21 1.15 -8.75
CA PHE A 75 20.92 1.50 -8.16
C PHE A 75 20.91 1.47 -6.62
N ALA A 76 21.97 0.97 -5.98
CA ALA A 76 22.07 0.90 -4.52
C ALA A 76 22.57 2.21 -3.90
N GLU A 77 22.45 2.32 -2.58
CA GLU A 77 22.93 3.48 -1.83
C GLU A 77 24.45 3.69 -2.01
N GLY A 78 24.86 4.91 -2.31
CA GLY A 78 26.27 5.28 -2.52
C GLY A 78 26.82 4.93 -3.92
N GLU A 79 26.02 4.31 -4.78
CA GLU A 79 26.38 4.08 -6.18
C GLU A 79 25.91 5.22 -7.08
N TYR A 80 26.68 5.53 -8.11
CA TYR A 80 26.26 6.49 -9.13
C TYR A 80 25.43 5.75 -10.18
N PRO A 81 24.16 6.13 -10.40
CA PRO A 81 23.36 5.50 -11.43
C PRO A 81 24.00 5.74 -12.80
N PRO A 82 23.98 4.74 -13.69
CA PRO A 82 24.47 4.93 -15.05
C PRO A 82 23.75 6.13 -15.67
N SER A 83 24.52 7.02 -16.33
CA SER A 83 23.99 8.23 -16.97
C SER A 83 22.72 7.90 -17.73
N ALA A 84 21.62 8.57 -17.37
CA ALA A 84 20.29 8.30 -17.88
C ALA A 84 20.29 8.35 -19.41
N ILE A 85 20.34 7.19 -20.07
CA ILE A 85 19.84 7.06 -21.44
C ILE A 85 18.38 7.49 -21.34
N ARG A 86 17.97 8.47 -22.16
CA ARG A 86 16.65 9.10 -22.17
C ARG A 86 15.53 8.05 -22.01
N THR A 87 15.17 7.77 -20.77
CA THR A 87 14.17 6.78 -20.41
C THR A 87 12.82 7.43 -20.65
N LYS A 88 11.94 6.70 -21.35
CA LYS A 88 10.53 7.12 -21.43
C LYS A 88 10.02 7.20 -19.99
N SER A 89 9.32 8.28 -19.66
CA SER A 89 8.56 8.37 -18.42
C SER A 89 7.63 7.16 -18.33
N VAL A 90 7.88 6.27 -17.37
CA VAL A 90 6.98 5.16 -17.07
C VAL A 90 6.04 5.65 -15.99
N THR A 91 4.75 5.72 -16.30
CA THR A 91 3.72 5.88 -15.29
C THR A 91 3.59 4.55 -14.56
N PRO A 92 3.70 4.51 -13.21
CA PRO A 92 3.39 3.30 -12.45
C PRO A 92 2.00 2.82 -12.88
N ILE A 93 1.87 1.54 -13.23
CA ILE A 93 0.55 0.96 -13.50
C ILE A 93 -0.11 0.80 -12.13
N PRO A 94 -1.16 1.57 -11.80
CA PRO A 94 -1.89 1.34 -10.56
C PRO A 94 -2.47 -0.07 -10.60
N ALA A 95 -2.40 -0.78 -9.47
CA ALA A 95 -3.07 -2.07 -9.35
C ALA A 95 -4.55 -1.89 -9.72
N PRO A 96 -5.14 -2.81 -10.51
CA PRO A 96 -6.54 -2.73 -10.84
C PRO A 96 -7.36 -2.78 -9.54
N LEU A 97 -8.35 -1.89 -9.44
CA LEU A 97 -9.23 -1.78 -8.27
C LEU A 97 -10.63 -2.26 -8.61
N MET A 98 -11.34 -2.75 -7.60
CA MET A 98 -12.77 -3.06 -7.68
C MET A 98 -13.52 -2.46 -6.48
N PRO A 99 -14.80 -2.06 -6.66
CA PRO A 99 -15.61 -1.57 -5.55
C PRO A 99 -16.11 -2.74 -4.70
N ARG A 100 -16.15 -2.53 -3.38
CA ARG A 100 -16.81 -3.40 -2.40
C ARG A 100 -17.78 -2.57 -1.57
N CYS A 101 -18.98 -3.09 -1.32
CA CYS A 101 -19.98 -2.43 -0.49
C CYS A 101 -19.46 -2.25 0.94
N ARG A 102 -19.45 -1.03 1.48
CA ARG A 102 -19.07 -0.77 2.89
C ARG A 102 -20.00 -1.41 3.93
N HIS A 103 -21.18 -1.89 3.53
CA HIS A 103 -22.08 -2.57 4.45
C HIS A 103 -21.88 -4.08 4.43
N CYS A 104 -22.00 -4.70 3.26
CA CYS A 104 -21.98 -6.16 3.15
C CYS A 104 -20.73 -6.73 2.48
N GLY A 105 -19.84 -5.93 1.91
CA GLY A 105 -18.64 -6.43 1.21
C GLY A 105 -18.88 -7.02 -0.18
N SER A 106 -20.10 -6.99 -0.71
CA SER A 106 -20.37 -7.40 -2.09
C SER A 106 -19.67 -6.50 -3.11
N ALA A 107 -19.25 -7.09 -4.24
CA ALA A 107 -18.73 -6.36 -5.38
C ALA A 107 -19.82 -5.78 -6.31
N ASP A 108 -21.09 -6.15 -6.06
CA ASP A 108 -22.23 -5.80 -6.91
C ASP A 108 -22.68 -4.36 -6.60
N ILE A 109 -21.85 -3.40 -7.00
CA ILE A 109 -22.10 -1.97 -6.87
C ILE A 109 -22.47 -1.41 -8.24
N CYS A 110 -23.65 -0.81 -8.33
CA CYS A 110 -24.11 -0.09 -9.51
C CYS A 110 -24.06 1.43 -9.26
N ARG A 111 -24.18 2.19 -10.36
CA ARG A 111 -24.39 3.63 -10.34
C ARG A 111 -25.48 3.98 -11.32
N ASP A 112 -26.24 5.01 -10.97
CA ASP A 112 -27.09 5.68 -11.94
C ASP A 112 -26.24 6.31 -13.04
N ALA A 113 -26.77 6.29 -14.27
CA ALA A 113 -26.06 6.81 -15.41
C ALA A 113 -26.97 7.46 -16.45
N ASN A 114 -26.37 8.40 -17.19
CA ASN A 114 -26.94 8.96 -18.40
C ASN A 114 -26.45 8.15 -19.60
N ALA A 115 -27.37 7.68 -20.43
CA ALA A 115 -27.07 7.09 -21.72
C ALA A 115 -27.76 7.89 -22.83
N ALA A 116 -27.08 8.03 -23.97
CA ALA A 116 -27.63 8.66 -25.17
C ALA A 116 -27.65 7.67 -26.33
N TRP A 117 -28.63 7.83 -27.22
CA TRP A 117 -28.75 7.01 -28.42
C TRP A 117 -27.70 7.44 -29.45
N ASP A 118 -26.85 6.52 -29.88
CA ASP A 118 -25.92 6.70 -30.99
C ASP A 118 -26.57 6.24 -32.30
N GLU A 119 -26.81 7.16 -33.23
CA GLU A 119 -27.46 6.87 -34.51
C GLU A 119 -26.57 6.08 -35.49
N VAL A 120 -25.24 6.13 -35.33
CA VAL A 120 -24.30 5.42 -36.20
C VAL A 120 -24.19 3.97 -35.76
N THR A 121 -24.02 3.74 -34.46
CA THR A 121 -23.88 2.38 -33.91
C THR A 121 -25.22 1.72 -33.56
N GLN A 122 -26.33 2.48 -33.61
CA GLN A 122 -27.70 2.06 -33.27
C GLN A 122 -27.79 1.42 -31.88
N GLN A 123 -27.08 2.02 -30.92
CA GLN A 123 -26.97 1.52 -29.54
C GLN A 123 -27.01 2.68 -28.53
N TRP A 124 -27.37 2.34 -27.30
CA TRP A 124 -27.23 3.26 -26.17
C TRP A 124 -25.76 3.35 -25.75
N SER A 125 -25.23 4.56 -25.73
CA SER A 125 -23.86 4.87 -25.29
C SER A 125 -23.89 5.54 -23.93
N LEU A 126 -23.11 5.01 -22.99
CA LEU A 126 -22.94 5.57 -21.65
C LEU A 126 -22.20 6.91 -21.74
N LEU A 127 -22.83 7.99 -21.28
CA LEU A 127 -22.23 9.33 -21.30
C LEU A 127 -21.59 9.71 -19.97
N ALA A 128 -22.29 9.47 -18.87
CA ALA A 128 -21.82 9.85 -17.53
C ALA A 128 -22.48 8.98 -16.46
N THR A 129 -21.79 8.81 -15.33
CA THR A 129 -22.36 8.23 -14.10
C THR A 129 -22.60 9.33 -13.08
N TYR A 130 -23.69 9.22 -12.31
CA TYR A 130 -24.02 10.15 -11.24
C TYR A 130 -23.40 9.72 -9.90
N ASP A 131 -23.64 10.52 -8.86
CA ASP A 131 -22.96 10.46 -7.56
C ASP A 131 -23.47 9.36 -6.63
N SER A 132 -24.72 8.91 -6.80
CA SER A 132 -25.25 7.79 -6.03
C SER A 132 -24.69 6.44 -6.50
N GLN A 133 -24.45 5.56 -5.53
CA GLN A 133 -24.02 4.18 -5.70
C GLN A 133 -24.97 3.30 -4.92
N THR A 134 -25.40 2.20 -5.53
CA THR A 134 -26.31 1.24 -4.90
C THR A 134 -25.64 -0.13 -4.88
N CYS A 135 -25.79 -0.85 -3.77
CA CYS A 135 -25.38 -2.25 -3.68
C CYS A 135 -26.56 -3.15 -4.02
N GLU A 136 -26.45 -3.90 -5.12
CA GLU A 136 -27.50 -4.82 -5.59
C GLU A 136 -27.75 -5.98 -4.63
N ARG A 137 -26.79 -6.27 -3.74
CA ARG A 137 -26.93 -7.35 -2.75
C ARG A 137 -27.73 -6.94 -1.52
N CYS A 138 -27.35 -5.85 -0.87
CA CYS A 138 -27.97 -5.43 0.40
C CYS A 138 -28.93 -4.24 0.27
N GLY A 139 -29.03 -3.64 -0.92
CA GLY A 139 -29.89 -2.49 -1.18
C GLY A 139 -29.40 -1.18 -0.54
N ALA A 140 -28.21 -1.16 0.05
CA ALA A 140 -27.63 0.07 0.58
C ALA A 140 -27.35 1.06 -0.56
N ASP A 141 -27.62 2.33 -0.31
CA ASP A 141 -27.42 3.43 -1.25
C ASP A 141 -26.66 4.56 -0.54
N SER A 142 -25.57 5.03 -1.15
CA SER A 142 -24.81 6.18 -0.66
C SER A 142 -23.81 6.71 -1.69
N ASN A 143 -23.54 8.01 -1.67
CA ASN A 143 -22.46 8.62 -2.45
C ASN A 143 -21.05 8.09 -2.09
N ASN A 144 -20.89 7.46 -0.93
CA ASN A 144 -19.62 6.88 -0.48
C ASN A 144 -19.77 5.38 -0.15
N LEU A 145 -20.58 4.65 -0.91
CA LEU A 145 -20.82 3.22 -0.65
C LEU A 145 -19.65 2.32 -1.03
N ALA A 146 -18.91 2.68 -2.08
CA ALA A 146 -17.79 1.89 -2.58
C ALA A 146 -16.53 2.06 -1.72
N LEU A 147 -16.07 0.94 -1.15
CA LEU A 147 -14.71 0.75 -0.69
C LEU A 147 -13.88 0.21 -1.86
N TRP A 148 -12.90 0.99 -2.33
CA TRP A 148 -12.01 0.57 -3.40
C TRP A 148 -10.91 -0.33 -2.84
N VAL A 149 -10.81 -1.54 -3.37
CA VAL A 149 -9.80 -2.53 -2.96
C VAL A 149 -9.11 -3.09 -4.21
N PRO A 150 -7.88 -3.63 -4.09
CA PRO A 150 -7.24 -4.34 -5.19
C PRO A 150 -8.14 -5.47 -5.71
N VAL A 151 -8.15 -5.66 -7.03
CA VAL A 151 -8.83 -6.81 -7.65
C VAL A 151 -8.19 -8.08 -7.11
N ALA A 152 -9.00 -8.90 -6.44
CA ALA A 152 -8.58 -10.22 -6.02
C ALA A 152 -8.66 -11.17 -7.22
N GLU A 153 -7.59 -11.95 -7.45
CA GLU A 153 -7.63 -13.01 -8.45
C GLU A 153 -8.69 -14.05 -8.07
N ALA A 154 -9.47 -14.51 -9.06
CA ALA A 154 -10.50 -15.50 -8.82
C ALA A 154 -9.89 -16.79 -8.26
N GLY A 155 -10.47 -17.30 -7.17
CA GLY A 155 -9.93 -18.48 -6.46
C GLY A 155 -8.66 -18.22 -5.64
N SER A 156 -8.31 -16.95 -5.38
CA SER A 156 -7.27 -16.60 -4.40
C SER A 156 -7.83 -16.58 -2.97
N ALA A 157 -6.94 -16.68 -1.98
CA ALA A 157 -7.30 -16.50 -0.58
C ALA A 157 -7.94 -15.12 -0.32
N THR A 158 -7.53 -14.08 -1.06
CA THR A 158 -8.13 -12.74 -0.99
C THR A 158 -9.56 -12.73 -1.52
N ALA A 159 -9.85 -13.42 -2.63
CA ALA A 159 -11.21 -13.54 -3.15
C ALA A 159 -12.11 -14.27 -2.15
N PHE A 160 -11.62 -15.39 -1.60
CA PHE A 160 -12.31 -16.17 -0.57
C PHE A 160 -12.59 -15.33 0.70
N LEU A 161 -11.62 -14.53 1.15
CA LEU A 161 -11.80 -13.62 2.29
C LEU A 161 -13.01 -12.69 2.07
N TRP A 162 -13.14 -12.10 0.88
CA TRP A 162 -14.28 -11.24 0.57
C TRP A 162 -15.61 -12.00 0.47
N GLU A 163 -15.60 -13.25 0.03
CA GLU A 163 -16.80 -14.11 0.05
C GLU A 163 -17.24 -14.39 1.49
N VAL A 164 -16.32 -14.68 2.40
CA VAL A 164 -16.62 -14.88 3.83
C VAL A 164 -17.14 -13.58 4.46
N ILE A 165 -16.52 -12.43 4.18
CA ILE A 165 -17.03 -11.12 4.61
C ILE A 165 -18.45 -10.89 4.13
N GLN A 166 -18.75 -11.28 2.89
CA GLN A 166 -20.07 -11.15 2.31
C GLN A 166 -21.13 -12.00 3.02
N VAL A 167 -20.77 -13.17 3.53
CA VAL A 167 -21.65 -13.99 4.39
C VAL A 167 -21.78 -13.42 5.80
N LEU A 168 -20.71 -12.80 6.32
CA LEU A 168 -20.68 -12.19 7.65
C LEU A 168 -21.33 -10.81 7.70
N GLU A 169 -21.46 -10.13 6.56
CA GLU A 169 -21.91 -8.74 6.42
C GLU A 169 -21.12 -7.78 7.31
N SER A 170 -19.81 -8.01 7.44
CA SER A 170 -18.93 -7.21 8.30
C SER A 170 -17.64 -6.88 7.56
N THR A 171 -17.64 -5.74 6.86
CA THR A 171 -16.49 -5.34 6.03
C THR A 171 -15.26 -4.90 6.82
N SER A 172 -15.41 -4.54 8.10
CA SER A 172 -14.27 -4.18 8.95
C SER A 172 -13.27 -5.33 9.11
N LEU A 173 -13.74 -6.58 9.01
CA LEU A 173 -12.93 -7.78 9.09
C LEU A 173 -11.84 -7.85 8.02
N ALA A 174 -11.99 -7.13 6.90
CA ALA A 174 -10.99 -7.09 5.83
C ALA A 174 -9.61 -6.64 6.33
N TRP A 175 -9.55 -5.90 7.43
CA TRP A 175 -8.33 -5.35 8.01
C TRP A 175 -7.91 -6.01 9.31
N GLU A 176 -8.59 -7.07 9.73
CA GLU A 176 -8.23 -7.82 10.94
C GLU A 176 -7.23 -8.92 10.59
N ALA A 177 -6.02 -8.82 11.15
CA ALA A 177 -4.92 -9.75 10.85
C ALA A 177 -5.28 -11.22 11.16
N ASP A 178 -6.00 -11.46 12.26
CA ASP A 178 -6.43 -12.81 12.64
C ASP A 178 -7.46 -13.37 11.65
N PHE A 179 -8.37 -12.53 11.15
CA PHE A 179 -9.34 -12.93 10.12
C PHE A 179 -8.66 -13.19 8.77
N GLN A 180 -7.70 -12.34 8.38
CA GLN A 180 -6.90 -12.54 7.17
C GLN A 180 -6.12 -13.86 7.22
N ARG A 181 -5.48 -14.16 8.36
CA ARG A 181 -4.77 -15.43 8.58
C ARG A 181 -5.74 -16.61 8.51
N PHE A 182 -6.87 -16.54 9.22
CA PHE A 182 -7.89 -17.58 9.19
C PHE A 182 -8.40 -17.87 7.78
N CYS A 183 -8.70 -16.84 6.98
CA CYS A 183 -9.15 -17.02 5.59
C CYS A 183 -8.06 -17.63 4.72
N THR A 184 -6.80 -17.23 4.90
CA THR A 184 -5.66 -17.80 4.17
C THR A 184 -5.47 -19.28 4.47
N GLU A 185 -5.59 -19.68 5.73
CA GLU A 185 -5.46 -21.08 6.16
C GLU A 185 -6.66 -21.95 5.76
N SER A 186 -7.86 -21.37 5.73
CA SER A 186 -9.10 -22.07 5.39
C SER A 186 -9.36 -22.14 3.88
N HIS A 187 -8.65 -21.33 3.09
CA HIS A 187 -8.79 -21.26 1.65
C HIS A 187 -8.53 -22.62 1.00
N GLY A 188 -9.47 -23.07 0.15
CA GLY A 188 -9.43 -24.38 -0.49
C GLY A 188 -9.84 -25.56 0.40
N GLN A 189 -10.15 -25.32 1.68
CA GLN A 189 -10.62 -26.35 2.63
C GLN A 189 -12.09 -26.19 2.99
N LEU A 190 -12.57 -24.94 3.06
CA LEU A 190 -13.92 -24.59 3.47
C LEU A 190 -14.61 -23.77 2.37
N THR A 191 -15.93 -23.89 2.30
CA THR A 191 -16.78 -22.91 1.62
C THR A 191 -16.88 -21.62 2.44
N ALA A 192 -17.32 -20.53 1.82
CA ALA A 192 -17.46 -19.24 2.51
C ALA A 192 -18.46 -19.32 3.68
N ASP A 193 -19.56 -20.07 3.52
CA ASP A 193 -20.56 -20.28 4.56
C ASP A 193 -20.01 -21.07 5.76
N GLU A 194 -19.26 -22.15 5.50
CA GLU A 194 -18.61 -22.94 6.55
C GLU A 194 -17.57 -22.13 7.32
N ALA A 195 -16.74 -21.37 6.59
CA ALA A 195 -15.75 -20.49 7.21
C ALA A 195 -16.41 -19.38 8.05
N ALA A 196 -17.49 -18.77 7.55
CA ALA A 196 -18.26 -17.78 8.30
C ALA A 196 -18.88 -18.37 9.58
N ALA A 197 -19.47 -19.56 9.51
CA ALA A 197 -20.03 -20.25 10.68
C ALA A 197 -18.94 -20.56 11.73
N ARG A 198 -17.76 -21.02 11.28
CA ARG A 198 -16.62 -21.31 12.13
C ARG A 198 -16.05 -20.05 12.78
N TRP A 199 -15.92 -18.96 12.02
CA TRP A 199 -15.46 -17.67 12.55
C TRP A 199 -16.39 -17.13 13.64
N ARG A 200 -17.71 -17.15 13.41
CA ARG A 200 -18.71 -16.75 14.42
C ARG A 200 -18.60 -17.55 15.70
N SER A 201 -18.35 -18.86 15.59
CA SER A 201 -18.23 -19.76 16.73
C SER A 201 -16.95 -19.51 17.53
N ALA A 202 -15.86 -19.13 16.85
CA ALA A 202 -14.59 -18.81 17.49
C ALA A 202 -14.57 -17.41 18.15
N ALA A 203 -15.26 -16.42 17.56
CA ALA A 203 -15.34 -15.06 18.09
C ALA A 203 -16.31 -14.91 19.28
N GLY A 204 -17.20 -15.90 19.49
CA GLY A 204 -18.15 -15.93 20.61
C GLY A 204 -17.71 -16.73 21.83
N ALA A 205 -16.50 -17.31 21.80
CA ALA A 205 -15.89 -18.08 22.90
C ALA A 205 -14.83 -17.23 23.63
#